data_AF-A0A7K4FUA9-F1
#
_entry.id   AF-A0A7K4FUA9-F1
#
_cell.length_a   1.000
_cell.length_b   1.000
_cell.length_c   1.000
_cell.angle_alpha   90.00
_cell.angle_beta   90.00
_cell.angle_gamma   90.00
#
_symmetry.space_group_name_H-M   'P 1'
#
loop_
_entity.id
_entity.type
_entity.pdbx_description
1 polymer ?
#
loop_
_entity_poly.entity_id
_entity_poly.type
_entity_poly.pdbx_seq_one_letter_code
_entity_poly.pdbx_strand_id
1 'polypeptide(L)' 'MDDPRVVLLIFSSGKMVITGAKREEEVYKAVKKIFDKLNELDCIKQVEEEEELEI' A
#
# COMPACT_ATOMS: atom_id res chain seq x y z
N MET A 1 11.49 1.37 6.03
CA MET A 1 11.03 0.15 6.74
C MET A 1 12.24 -0.73 6.92
N ASP A 2 12.47 -1.25 8.13
CA ASP A 2 13.71 -1.99 8.42
C ASP A 2 13.61 -3.49 8.16
N ASP A 3 12.39 -4.04 8.22
CA ASP A 3 12.09 -5.44 7.91
C ASP A 3 10.80 -5.57 7.08
N PRO A 4 10.91 -5.88 5.77
CA PRO A 4 12.14 -5.92 4.98
C PRO A 4 12.79 -4.52 4.86
N ARG A 5 14.11 -4.47 4.61
CA ARG A 5 14.86 -3.21 4.49
C ARG A 5 14.55 -2.52 3.16
N VAL A 6 13.52 -1.67 3.15
CA VAL A 6 13.04 -0.97 1.95
C VAL A 6 12.68 0.49 2.23
N VAL A 7 12.67 1.29 1.16
CA VAL A 7 12.12 2.65 1.14
C VAL A 7 10.78 2.62 0.39
N LEU A 8 9.79 3.34 0.95
CA LEU A 8 8.43 3.43 0.42
C LEU A 8 8.14 4.90 0.08
N LEU A 9 7.62 5.16 -1.12
CA LEU A 9 6.96 6.42 -1.46
C LEU A 9 5.48 6.14 -1.67
N ILE A 10 4.62 6.83 -0.93
CA ILE A 10 3.17 6.60 -0.90
C ILE A 10 2.47 7.88 -1.35
N PHE A 11 1.56 7.75 -2.31
CA PHE A 11 0.77 8.87 -2.83
C PHE A 11 -0.65 8.81 -2.26
N SER A 12 -1.31 9.97 -2.15
CA SER A 12 -2.70 10.07 -1.64
C SER A 12 -3.72 9.32 -2.49
N SER A 13 -3.37 8.96 -3.74
CA SER A 13 -4.18 8.11 -4.62
C SER A 13 -4.12 6.62 -4.28
N GLY A 14 -3.33 6.22 -3.27
CA GLY A 14 -3.07 4.81 -2.94
C GLY A 14 -1.98 4.16 -3.78
N LYS A 15 -1.47 4.85 -4.83
CA LYS A 15 -0.31 4.37 -5.59
C LYS A 15 0.95 4.40 -4.73
N MET A 16 1.86 3.46 -4.98
CA MET A 16 3.08 3.29 -4.19
C MET A 16 4.29 2.97 -5.07
N VAL A 17 5.47 3.44 -4.65
CA VAL A 17 6.77 2.99 -5.17
C VAL A 17 7.55 2.35 -4.04
N ILE A 18 8.11 1.16 -4.30
CA ILE A 18 8.87 0.37 -3.33
C ILE A 18 10.24 0.09 -3.93
N THR A 19 11.30 0.41 -3.19
CA THR A 19 12.69 0.18 -3.63
C THR A 19 13.56 -0.36 -2.48
N GLY A 20 14.62 -1.09 -2.85
CA GLY A 20 15.57 -1.71 -1.90
C GLY A 20 15.30 -3.20 -1.61
N ALA A 21 14.16 -3.75 -2.06
CA ALA A 21 13.89 -5.18 -1.98
C ALA A 21 14.82 -5.97 -2.92
N LYS A 22 15.21 -7.17 -2.50
CA LYS A 22 16.01 -8.13 -3.28
C LYS A 22 15.20 -9.30 -3.79
N ARG A 23 14.02 -9.54 -3.20
CA ARG A 23 13.08 -10.59 -3.60
C ARG A 23 11.69 -10.03 -3.72
N GLU A 24 10.92 -10.56 -4.66
CA GLU A 24 9.53 -10.15 -4.90
C GLU A 24 8.65 -10.33 -3.64
N GLU A 25 8.86 -11.42 -2.91
CA GLU A 25 8.21 -11.71 -1.62
C GLU A 25 8.37 -10.58 -0.58
N GLU A 26 9.51 -9.87 -0.58
CA GLU A 26 9.75 -8.75 0.32
C GLU A 26 8.89 -7.54 -0.06
N VAL A 27 8.64 -7.33 -1.36
CA VAL A 27 7.74 -6.27 -1.84
C VAL A 27 6.33 -6.52 -1.31
N TYR A 28 5.80 -7.74 -1.47
CA TYR A 28 4.48 -8.10 -0.96
C TYR A 28 4.38 -7.96 0.56
N LYS A 29 5.42 -8.37 1.31
CA LYS A 29 5.49 -8.17 2.76
C LYS A 29 5.46 -6.69 3.13
N ALA A 30 6.21 -5.85 2.42
CA ALA A 30 6.25 -4.41 2.67
C ALA A 30 4.89 -3.74 2.39
N VAL A 31 4.22 -4.10 1.29
CA VAL A 31 2.86 -3.63 0.95
C VAL A 31 1.87 -4.00 2.05
N LYS A 32 1.83 -5.27 2.46
CA LYS A 32 0.91 -5.72 3.50
C LYS A 32 1.16 -4.99 4.82
N LYS A 33 2.42 -4.91 5.26
CA LYS A 33 2.79 -4.29 6.53
C LYS A 33 2.44 -2.80 6.60
N ILE A 34 2.62 -2.06 5.50
CA ILE A 34 2.27 -0.64 5.50
C ILE A 34 0.77 -0.42 5.34
N PHE A 35 0.07 -1.25 4.58
CA PHE A 35 -1.39 -1.22 4.49
C PHE A 35 -2.02 -1.45 5.86
N ASP A 36 -1.65 -2.54 6.56
CA ASP A 36 -2.14 -2.87 7.89
C ASP A 36 -1.88 -1.71 8.87
N LYS A 37 -0.70 -1.09 8.79
CA LYS A 37 -0.34 0.03 9.66
C LYS A 37 -1.14 1.29 9.39
N LEU A 38 -1.35 1.64 8.12
CA LEU A 38 -2.17 2.81 7.76
C LEU A 38 -3.64 2.61 8.12
N ASN A 39 -4.14 1.38 8.02
CA ASN A 39 -5.49 1.02 8.44
C ASN A 39 -5.67 1.11 9.97
N GLU A 40 -4.71 0.59 10.74
CA GLU A 40 -4.70 0.71 12.22
C GLU A 40 -4.71 2.17 12.69
N LEU A 41 -4.05 3.05 11.95
CA LEU A 41 -3.96 4.48 12.24
C LEU A 41 -5.11 5.31 11.65
N ASP A 42 -6.12 4.66 11.03
CA ASP A 42 -7.25 5.34 10.37
C ASP A 42 -6.81 6.40 9.34
N CYS A 43 -5.71 6.11 8.64
CA CYS A 43 -5.08 7.02 7.67
C CYS A 43 -5.47 6.72 6.21
N ILE A 44 -6.34 5.74 5.98
CA ILE A 44 -6.85 5.37 4.65
C ILE A 44 -8.37 5.32 4.69
N LYS A 45 -9.01 5.67 3.58
CA LYS A 45 -10.45 5.60 3.41
C LYS A 45 -10.77 4.43 2.48
N GLN A 46 -11.84 3.70 2.78
CA GLN A 46 -12.40 2.78 1.80
C GLN A 46 -13.06 3.62 0.70
N VAL A 47 -12.64 3.38 -0.54
CA VAL A 47 -13.30 3.96 -1.70
C VAL A 47 -14.49 3.05 -1.98
N GLU A 48 -15.71 3.60 -1.94
CA GLU A 48 -16.89 2.92 -2.44
C GLU A 48 -16.73 2.83 -3.97
N GLU A 49 -16.86 1.63 -4.54
CA GLU A 49 -17.00 1.50 -6.00
C GLU A 49 -18.31 2.19 -6.39
N GLU A 50 -18.23 3.26 -7.18
CA GLU A 50 -19.41 3.77 -7.87
C GLU A 50 -19.87 2.66 -8.82
N GLU A 51 -21.06 2.09 -8.60
CA GLU A 51 -21.70 1.20 -9.57
C GLU A 51 -21.78 1.98 -10.89
N GLU A 52 -21.01 1.57 -11.89
CA GLU A 52 -21.18 2.06 -13.25
C GLU A 52 -22.62 1.74 -13.68
N LEU A 53 -23.48 2.76 -13.70
CA LEU A 53 -24.80 2.67 -14.30
C LEU A 53 -24.61 2.29 -15.77
N GLU A 54 -24.83 1.02 -16.10
CA GLU A 54 -24.97 0.57 -17.48
C GLU A 54 -26.15 1.35 -18.10
N ILE A 55 -25.84 2.21 -19.07
CA ILE A 55 -26.82 2.95 -19.89
C ILE A 55 -27.23 2.08 -21.08
#